data_AF-A0A5A9P654-F1
#
_entry.id   AF-A0A5A9P654-F1
#
_cell.length_a   1.000
_cell.length_b   1.000
_cell.length_c   1.000
_cell.angle_alpha   90.00
_cell.angle_beta   90.00
_cell.angle_gamma   90.00
#
_symmetry.space_group_name_H-M   'P 1'
#
loop_
_entity.id
_entity.type
_entity.pdbx_description
1 polymer ?
#
loop_
_entity_poly.entity_id
_entity_poly.type
_entity_poly.pdbx_seq_one_letter_code
_entity_poly.pdbx_strand_id
1 'polypeptide(L)'
;MSRKRMTRPPGTRRSGQTRKKRKRQPKKTSVVKRKRKTTTSIEKNTYIEVPPLSAISDSTPLEFFIAGTGEDYVDLNNTMLFLRLKITNPDGTDIADGAPVGLINYPGATIFSQVDVSLGDRLISQSSSTHPYRCIIELLTNYGKGSLETLFSAGLFYKDTAGHMDTPDPAGGNHGLTKRAAFTNGSNVVQLLTPVHSDIFFQEKLMLNGVDIKIRMTRGKDEFCLMRSDNVAYKLNILTASLFVKKVSVSPAVRLGHAQALLSTTAKYPMDRVCLKIFSIPVGSRVSTQENLFLGTLPKSIVLAMVDNDAFVGSYDKNPFAFKNYDLEFLAIYVDGQQHPAKPLQPEYENGSAVREFYQLALASGRHLKNQSLSIDREEFLFGYTIYMFNLTPDSECSQHISLIKSGNIRLEARFRQPLPRTINLLLYATFDSVLEVSNRRQILVDYY
;
A
#
# COMPACT_ATOMS: atom_id res chain seq x y z
N MET A 1 97.41 7.93 -13.76
CA MET A 1 98.30 7.45 -14.85
C MET A 1 97.69 6.17 -15.40
N SER A 2 97.07 6.21 -16.58
CA SER A 2 97.71 6.10 -17.90
C SER A 2 97.81 4.65 -18.39
N ARG A 3 97.07 4.38 -19.48
CA ARG A 3 97.44 3.55 -20.65
C ARG A 3 97.58 2.03 -20.44
N LYS A 4 96.67 1.25 -21.04
CA LYS A 4 96.66 0.72 -22.43
C LYS A 4 97.64 -0.45 -22.64
N ARG A 5 97.08 -1.58 -23.12
CA ARG A 5 97.47 -2.44 -24.27
C ARG A 5 96.91 -3.86 -24.01
N MET A 6 96.47 -4.71 -24.95
CA MET A 6 96.47 -4.71 -26.43
C MET A 6 95.57 -5.88 -26.94
N THR A 7 94.63 -5.56 -27.84
CA THR A 7 94.34 -6.17 -29.18
C THR A 7 93.90 -7.63 -29.41
N ARG A 8 92.76 -7.82 -30.11
CA ARG A 8 92.55 -8.35 -31.51
C ARG A 8 91.02 -8.55 -31.80
N PRO A 9 90.55 -8.91 -33.03
CA PRO A 9 90.03 -8.09 -34.15
C PRO A 9 88.48 -8.13 -34.30
N PRO A 10 87.84 -7.43 -35.28
CA PRO A 10 86.38 -7.33 -35.37
C PRO A 10 85.75 -8.49 -36.16
N GLY A 11 84.68 -9.07 -35.61
CA GLY A 11 83.91 -10.17 -36.19
C GLY A 11 82.41 -9.91 -36.14
N THR A 12 81.79 -10.15 -37.28
CA THR A 12 80.41 -9.87 -37.68
C THR A 12 79.36 -10.83 -37.07
N ARG A 13 78.10 -10.36 -37.08
CA ARG A 13 76.80 -11.05 -36.92
C ARG A 13 76.30 -11.40 -35.51
N ARG A 14 75.36 -10.55 -35.06
CA ARG A 14 74.25 -10.86 -34.14
C ARG A 14 73.22 -11.77 -34.83
N SER A 15 72.80 -12.84 -34.16
CA SER A 15 71.38 -13.25 -34.11
C SER A 15 71.17 -14.26 -32.98
N GLY A 16 70.65 -13.74 -31.87
CA GLY A 16 70.28 -14.51 -30.69
C GLY A 16 69.12 -15.46 -30.94
N GLN A 17 69.11 -16.51 -30.11
CA GLN A 17 68.22 -17.67 -30.12
C GLN A 17 66.72 -17.33 -30.17
N THR A 18 66.02 -18.18 -30.92
CA THR A 18 64.61 -18.13 -31.27
C THR A 18 63.70 -18.53 -30.10
N ARG A 19 62.91 -17.59 -29.58
CA ARG A 19 61.77 -17.83 -28.67
C ARG A 19 60.67 -18.64 -29.39
N LYS A 20 60.46 -19.90 -29.00
CA LYS A 20 59.27 -20.67 -29.40
C LYS A 20 58.03 -20.14 -28.66
N LYS A 21 57.19 -19.36 -29.38
CA LYS A 21 55.85 -18.94 -28.95
C LYS A 21 54.94 -20.17 -28.75
N ARG A 22 54.59 -20.50 -27.51
CA ARG A 22 53.43 -21.34 -27.19
C ARG A 22 52.16 -20.60 -27.61
N LYS A 23 51.51 -21.03 -28.70
CA LYS A 23 50.14 -20.60 -29.07
C LYS A 23 49.19 -21.04 -27.94
N ARG A 24 48.77 -20.09 -27.10
CA ARG A 24 47.61 -20.29 -26.21
C ARG A 24 46.38 -20.41 -27.09
N GLN A 25 45.69 -21.56 -27.03
CA GLN A 25 44.34 -21.68 -27.60
C GLN A 25 43.44 -20.63 -26.91
N PRO A 26 42.61 -19.89 -27.65
CA PRO A 26 41.66 -18.99 -27.02
C PRO A 26 40.64 -19.85 -26.24
N LYS A 27 40.59 -19.67 -24.91
CA LYS A 27 39.43 -20.11 -24.13
C LYS A 27 38.22 -19.45 -24.79
N LYS A 28 37.35 -20.24 -25.43
CA LYS A 28 36.02 -19.78 -25.84
C LYS A 28 35.32 -19.36 -24.55
N THR A 29 35.33 -18.07 -24.24
CA THR A 29 34.34 -17.47 -23.35
C THR A 29 33.02 -17.73 -24.02
N SER A 30 32.31 -18.78 -23.59
CA SER A 30 30.91 -18.96 -23.93
C SER A 30 30.19 -17.76 -23.34
N VAL A 31 30.04 -16.71 -24.13
CA VAL A 31 29.04 -15.69 -23.90
C VAL A 31 27.74 -16.47 -23.88
N VAL A 32 27.24 -16.77 -22.68
CA VAL A 32 25.85 -17.15 -22.50
C VAL A 32 25.07 -15.93 -22.94
N LYS A 33 24.82 -15.81 -24.25
CA LYS A 33 23.79 -14.93 -24.76
C LYS A 33 22.55 -15.40 -24.03
N ARG A 34 22.11 -14.66 -23.01
CA ARG A 34 20.78 -14.79 -22.44
C ARG A 34 19.84 -14.63 -23.62
N LYS A 35 19.42 -15.76 -24.20
CA LYS A 35 18.47 -15.80 -25.30
C LYS A 35 17.21 -15.19 -24.70
N ARG A 36 16.86 -13.96 -25.10
CA ARG A 36 15.59 -13.37 -24.69
C ARG A 36 14.52 -14.38 -25.07
N LYS A 37 13.80 -14.92 -24.08
CA LYS A 37 12.71 -15.85 -24.34
C LYS A 37 11.65 -15.07 -25.11
N THR A 38 11.25 -15.55 -26.27
CA THR A 38 10.09 -15.00 -26.97
C THR A 38 8.85 -15.47 -26.22
N THR A 39 8.11 -14.54 -25.62
CA THR A 39 6.80 -14.85 -25.04
C THR A 39 5.79 -14.99 -26.17
N THR A 40 5.25 -16.19 -26.38
CA THR A 40 4.20 -16.46 -27.37
C THR A 40 2.83 -16.65 -26.72
N SER A 41 2.74 -16.50 -25.40
CA SER A 41 1.52 -16.77 -24.63
C SER A 41 0.55 -15.59 -24.59
N ILE A 42 1.04 -14.36 -24.73
CA ILE A 42 0.24 -13.13 -24.76
C ILE A 42 0.32 -12.56 -26.18
N GLU A 43 -0.83 -12.37 -26.81
CA GLU A 43 -0.94 -11.85 -28.18
C GLU A 43 -1.13 -10.33 -28.18
N LYS A 44 -1.93 -9.81 -27.24
CA LYS A 44 -2.30 -8.40 -27.18
C LYS A 44 -2.60 -7.95 -25.75
N ASN A 45 -2.24 -6.71 -25.42
CA ASN A 45 -2.65 -6.01 -24.20
C ASN A 45 -3.42 -4.75 -24.60
N THR A 46 -4.53 -4.45 -23.94
CA THR A 46 -5.32 -3.23 -24.21
C THR A 46 -5.96 -2.72 -22.94
N TYR A 47 -5.96 -1.40 -22.75
CA TYR A 47 -6.75 -0.76 -21.72
C TYR A 47 -8.13 -0.41 -22.28
N ILE A 48 -9.17 -0.78 -21.54
CA ILE A 48 -10.53 -0.32 -21.81
C ILE A 48 -10.93 0.65 -20.70
N GLU A 49 -11.70 1.67 -21.06
CA GLU A 49 -12.34 2.57 -20.11
C GLU A 49 -13.73 2.03 -19.77
N VAL A 50 -14.01 1.88 -18.48
CA VAL A 50 -15.28 1.41 -17.95
C VAL A 50 -15.92 2.57 -17.16
N PRO A 51 -17.03 3.15 -17.65
CA PRO A 51 -17.75 4.19 -16.92
C PRO A 51 -18.54 3.58 -15.75
N PRO A 52 -19.00 4.41 -14.80
CA PRO A 52 -19.90 3.96 -13.75
C PRO A 52 -21.26 3.54 -14.32
N LEU A 53 -21.92 2.61 -13.65
CA LEU A 53 -23.25 2.11 -14.02
C LEU A 53 -24.35 3.16 -13.90
N SER A 54 -24.22 4.06 -12.94
CA SER A 54 -25.18 5.11 -12.65
C SER A 54 -24.54 6.49 -12.79
N ALA A 55 -25.40 7.49 -13.00
CA ALA A 55 -24.98 8.88 -12.90
C ALA A 55 -24.36 9.16 -11.53
N ILE A 56 -23.31 9.98 -11.50
CA ILE A 56 -22.62 10.35 -10.27
C ILE A 56 -23.52 11.30 -9.47
N SER A 57 -23.72 10.99 -8.19
CA SER A 57 -24.45 11.84 -7.25
C SER A 57 -23.78 11.80 -5.87
N ASP A 58 -24.19 12.71 -4.99
CA ASP A 58 -23.63 12.82 -3.63
C ASP A 58 -24.13 11.74 -2.68
N SER A 59 -25.28 11.13 -2.95
CA SER A 59 -25.91 10.13 -2.08
C SER A 59 -25.75 8.68 -2.57
N THR A 60 -25.38 8.47 -3.83
CA THR A 60 -25.29 7.13 -4.41
C THR A 60 -23.84 6.63 -4.47
N PRO A 61 -23.56 5.37 -4.07
CA PRO A 61 -22.28 4.74 -4.33
C PRO A 61 -21.93 4.74 -5.82
N LEU A 62 -20.64 4.79 -6.11
CA LEU A 62 -20.10 4.65 -7.45
C LEU A 62 -19.95 3.17 -7.77
N GLU A 63 -20.69 2.67 -8.76
CA GLU A 63 -20.64 1.25 -9.14
C GLU A 63 -20.04 1.07 -10.52
N PHE A 64 -19.12 0.11 -10.64
CA PHE A 64 -18.53 -0.32 -11.89
C PHE A 64 -18.77 -1.81 -12.11
N PHE A 65 -18.96 -2.19 -13.37
CA PHE A 65 -19.12 -3.58 -13.78
C PHE A 65 -18.19 -3.89 -14.93
N ILE A 66 -17.33 -4.88 -14.72
CA ILE A 66 -16.43 -5.40 -15.74
C ILE A 66 -16.96 -6.77 -16.13
N ALA A 67 -17.57 -6.84 -17.31
CA ALA A 67 -18.05 -8.11 -17.83
C ALA A 67 -16.88 -9.09 -18.03
N GLY A 68 -17.07 -10.31 -17.53
CA GLY A 68 -16.19 -11.45 -17.75
C GLY A 68 -16.38 -12.07 -19.13
N THR A 69 -17.35 -11.61 -19.92
CA THR A 69 -17.63 -12.11 -21.26
C THR A 69 -16.44 -11.92 -22.21
N GLY A 70 -16.27 -12.87 -23.13
CA GLY A 70 -15.23 -12.84 -24.15
C GLY A 70 -14.04 -13.74 -23.83
N GLU A 71 -12.97 -13.56 -24.62
CA GLU A 71 -11.79 -14.42 -24.60
C GLU A 71 -10.64 -13.85 -23.77
N ASP A 72 -10.68 -12.54 -23.52
CA ASP A 72 -9.62 -11.81 -22.84
C ASP A 72 -9.62 -12.08 -21.33
N TYR A 73 -8.42 -12.18 -20.78
CA TYR A 73 -8.20 -12.26 -19.34
C TYR A 73 -8.10 -10.83 -18.79
N VAL A 74 -8.28 -10.68 -17.49
CA VAL A 74 -8.21 -9.37 -16.83
C VAL A 74 -6.95 -9.29 -15.97
N ASP A 75 -6.13 -8.27 -16.22
CA ASP A 75 -5.00 -7.92 -15.36
C ASP A 75 -5.51 -6.95 -14.29
N LEU A 76 -5.97 -7.52 -13.17
CA LEU A 76 -6.53 -6.75 -12.06
C LEU A 76 -5.47 -5.83 -11.43
N ASN A 77 -4.21 -6.26 -11.37
CA ASN A 77 -3.13 -5.44 -10.80
C ASN A 77 -2.87 -4.13 -11.54
N ASN A 78 -3.17 -4.10 -12.84
CA ASN A 78 -3.07 -2.91 -13.66
C ASN A 78 -4.43 -2.23 -13.90
N THR A 79 -5.36 -2.33 -12.94
CA THR A 79 -6.62 -1.57 -12.99
C THR A 79 -6.48 -0.27 -12.23
N MET A 80 -6.79 0.85 -12.89
CA MET A 80 -6.64 2.19 -12.34
C MET A 80 -7.99 2.91 -12.27
N LEU A 81 -8.27 3.56 -11.15
CA LEU A 81 -9.38 4.48 -10.96
C LEU A 81 -8.95 5.90 -11.33
N PHE A 82 -9.68 6.48 -12.28
CA PHE A 82 -9.55 7.88 -12.68
C PHE A 82 -10.72 8.69 -12.12
N LEU A 83 -10.41 9.85 -11.55
CA LEU A 83 -11.40 10.77 -10.98
C LEU A 83 -11.14 12.20 -11.43
N ARG A 84 -12.21 12.97 -11.60
CA ARG A 84 -12.16 14.44 -11.69
C ARG A 84 -12.94 15.04 -10.53
N LEU A 85 -12.26 15.83 -9.71
CA LEU A 85 -12.83 16.38 -8.47
C LEU A 85 -12.78 17.91 -8.47
N LYS A 86 -13.72 18.55 -7.79
CA LYS A 86 -13.63 19.98 -7.40
C LYS A 86 -14.24 20.21 -6.02
N ILE A 87 -13.77 21.25 -5.34
CA ILE A 87 -14.36 21.74 -4.09
C ILE A 87 -15.30 22.90 -4.43
N THR A 88 -16.45 23.00 -3.78
CA THR A 88 -17.39 24.13 -3.92
C THR A 88 -17.83 24.66 -2.55
N ASN A 89 -18.44 25.85 -2.57
CA ASN A 89 -19.24 26.33 -1.45
C ASN A 89 -20.48 25.42 -1.24
N PRO A 90 -21.17 25.55 -0.10
CA PRO A 90 -22.38 24.76 0.20
C PRO A 90 -23.52 24.94 -0.82
N ASP A 91 -23.60 26.09 -1.47
CA ASP A 91 -24.58 26.43 -2.50
C ASP A 91 -24.19 25.95 -3.91
N GLY A 92 -23.05 25.26 -4.04
CA GLY A 92 -22.52 24.75 -5.31
C GLY A 92 -21.72 25.78 -6.12
N THR A 93 -21.60 27.02 -5.64
CA THR A 93 -20.77 28.04 -6.28
C THR A 93 -19.28 27.75 -6.10
N ASP A 94 -18.47 28.34 -6.96
CA ASP A 94 -17.02 28.18 -6.89
C ASP A 94 -16.46 28.89 -5.64
N ILE A 95 -15.47 28.26 -5.01
CA ILE A 95 -14.75 28.84 -3.88
C ILE A 95 -13.84 29.98 -4.40
N ALA A 96 -13.57 30.95 -3.54
CA ALA A 96 -12.63 32.02 -3.87
C ALA A 96 -11.19 31.50 -3.99
N ASP A 97 -10.35 32.23 -4.74
CA ASP A 97 -8.91 32.00 -4.72
C ASP A 97 -8.36 32.23 -3.31
N GLY A 98 -7.56 31.28 -2.81
CA GLY A 98 -7.01 31.30 -1.46
C GLY A 98 -8.02 30.92 -0.38
N ALA A 99 -9.19 30.35 -0.74
CA ALA A 99 -10.12 29.81 0.25
C ALA A 99 -9.39 28.79 1.17
N PRO A 100 -9.59 28.86 2.50
CA PRO A 100 -8.80 28.10 3.46
C PRO A 100 -9.33 26.66 3.59
N VAL A 101 -9.33 25.92 2.48
CA VAL A 101 -9.79 24.53 2.39
C VAL A 101 -8.88 23.70 1.49
N GLY A 102 -8.65 22.44 1.87
CA GLY A 102 -7.88 21.49 1.08
C GLY A 102 -8.35 20.04 1.27
N LEU A 103 -7.91 19.19 0.35
CA LEU A 103 -8.18 17.75 0.42
C LEU A 103 -7.33 17.06 1.50
N ILE A 104 -7.88 16.03 2.14
CA ILE A 104 -7.09 15.08 2.93
C ILE A 104 -6.04 14.36 2.06
N ASN A 105 -5.11 13.65 2.67
CA ASN A 105 -4.05 12.97 1.93
C ASN A 105 -4.60 11.84 1.04
N TYR A 106 -4.04 11.73 -0.17
CA TYR A 106 -4.35 10.69 -1.16
C TYR A 106 -5.83 10.55 -1.57
N PRO A 107 -6.51 11.66 -1.91
CA PRO A 107 -7.94 11.70 -2.19
C PRO A 107 -8.37 10.81 -3.36
N GLY A 108 -7.45 10.37 -4.22
CA GLY A 108 -7.77 9.42 -5.29
C GLY A 108 -8.33 8.09 -4.80
N ALA A 109 -7.97 7.68 -3.57
CA ALA A 109 -8.48 6.47 -2.94
C ALA A 109 -9.17 6.73 -1.58
N THR A 110 -8.77 7.77 -0.84
CA THR A 110 -9.23 7.98 0.55
C THR A 110 -10.57 8.72 0.69
N ILE A 111 -11.13 9.23 -0.41
CA ILE A 111 -12.47 9.86 -0.38
C ILE A 111 -13.60 8.82 -0.34
N PHE A 112 -13.29 7.53 -0.44
CA PHE A 112 -14.27 6.46 -0.32
C PHE A 112 -14.18 5.84 1.06
N SER A 113 -15.28 5.85 1.80
CA SER A 113 -15.37 5.23 3.13
C SER A 113 -15.29 3.71 3.05
N GLN A 114 -15.81 3.12 1.96
CA GLN A 114 -15.88 1.68 1.73
C GLN A 114 -15.72 1.34 0.25
N VAL A 115 -14.96 0.29 -0.06
CA VAL A 115 -14.84 -0.29 -1.41
C VAL A 115 -15.14 -1.77 -1.36
N ASP A 116 -16.26 -2.16 -1.97
CA ASP A 116 -16.70 -3.53 -2.07
C ASP A 116 -16.34 -4.10 -3.44
N VAL A 117 -15.67 -5.24 -3.46
CA VAL A 117 -15.30 -5.97 -4.68
C VAL A 117 -15.95 -7.33 -4.65
N SER A 118 -16.74 -7.63 -5.67
CA SER A 118 -17.35 -8.94 -5.89
C SER A 118 -16.82 -9.57 -7.17
N LEU A 119 -16.57 -10.88 -7.11
CA LEU A 119 -16.22 -11.71 -8.27
C LEU A 119 -17.36 -12.72 -8.49
N GLY A 120 -17.96 -12.71 -9.67
CA GLY A 120 -19.29 -13.30 -9.88
C GLY A 120 -20.27 -12.75 -8.82
N ASP A 121 -20.97 -13.65 -8.14
CA ASP A 121 -21.93 -13.30 -7.09
C ASP A 121 -21.31 -13.22 -5.67
N ARG A 122 -19.98 -13.37 -5.54
CA ARG A 122 -19.31 -13.47 -4.25
C ARG A 122 -18.56 -12.20 -3.90
N LEU A 123 -18.93 -11.55 -2.80
CA LEU A 123 -18.15 -10.49 -2.17
C LEU A 123 -16.83 -11.07 -1.62
N ILE A 124 -15.70 -10.49 -2.04
CA ILE A 124 -14.36 -10.93 -1.63
C ILE A 124 -13.64 -9.91 -0.73
N SER A 125 -14.02 -8.64 -0.78
CA SER A 125 -13.46 -7.62 0.12
C SER A 125 -14.17 -7.60 1.48
N GLN A 126 -13.55 -6.97 2.47
CA GLN A 126 -14.21 -6.65 3.73
C GLN A 126 -15.06 -5.38 3.57
N SER A 127 -16.39 -5.50 3.68
CA SER A 127 -17.28 -4.34 3.77
C SER A 127 -17.12 -3.64 5.12
N SER A 128 -16.37 -2.55 5.12
CA SER A 128 -16.09 -1.73 6.30
C SER A 128 -15.86 -0.28 5.92
N SER A 129 -16.22 0.65 6.81
CA SER A 129 -16.02 2.10 6.63
C SER A 129 -14.58 2.55 6.93
N THR A 130 -13.61 1.62 6.83
CA THR A 130 -12.18 1.85 7.14
C THR A 130 -11.29 1.89 5.92
N HIS A 131 -11.86 1.95 4.72
CA HIS A 131 -11.10 1.94 3.49
C HIS A 131 -10.00 3.03 3.44
N PRO A 132 -10.23 4.29 3.86
CA PRO A 132 -9.18 5.32 3.82
C PRO A 132 -7.95 4.93 4.65
N TYR A 133 -8.17 4.34 5.82
CA TYR A 133 -7.12 3.84 6.71
C TYR A 133 -6.36 2.67 6.12
N ARG A 134 -7.09 1.75 5.47
CA ARG A 134 -6.48 0.65 4.73
C ARG A 134 -5.48 1.19 3.69
N CYS A 135 -5.90 2.17 2.88
CA CYS A 135 -5.06 2.77 1.85
C CYS A 135 -3.80 3.42 2.44
N ILE A 136 -3.98 4.31 3.43
CA ILE A 136 -2.86 5.06 4.00
C ILE A 136 -1.87 4.14 4.73
N ILE A 137 -2.35 3.18 5.53
CA ILE A 137 -1.48 2.23 6.22
C ILE A 137 -0.71 1.40 5.20
N GLU A 138 -1.38 0.87 4.17
CA GLU A 138 -0.74 0.09 3.10
C GLU A 138 0.35 0.90 2.37
N LEU A 139 0.08 2.17 2.06
CA LEU A 139 1.07 3.07 1.43
C LEU A 139 2.29 3.28 2.33
N LEU A 140 2.06 3.60 3.61
CA LEU A 140 3.12 3.87 4.57
C LEU A 140 3.95 2.62 4.88
N THR A 141 3.34 1.43 4.92
CA THR A 141 4.02 0.19 5.28
C THR A 141 4.68 -0.51 4.10
N ASN A 142 4.23 -0.31 2.86
CA ASN A 142 4.71 -1.09 1.72
C ASN A 142 5.61 -0.29 0.75
N TYR A 143 5.45 1.03 0.67
CA TYR A 143 6.19 1.85 -0.30
C TYR A 143 7.25 2.74 0.36
N GLY A 144 8.37 2.95 -0.34
CA GLY A 144 9.41 3.89 0.08
C GLY A 144 9.06 5.33 -0.32
N LYS A 145 9.72 6.30 0.32
CA LYS A 145 9.50 7.74 0.10
C LYS A 145 9.51 8.16 -1.38
N GLY A 146 10.49 7.69 -2.15
CA GLY A 146 10.62 8.04 -3.57
C GLY A 146 9.43 7.61 -4.43
N SER A 147 8.85 6.43 -4.18
CA SER A 147 7.64 5.97 -4.89
C SER A 147 6.42 6.81 -4.51
N LEU A 148 6.27 7.12 -3.22
CA LEU A 148 5.17 7.93 -2.71
C LEU A 148 5.19 9.35 -3.29
N GLU A 149 6.37 9.98 -3.37
CA GLU A 149 6.53 11.34 -3.90
C GLU A 149 6.39 11.43 -5.43
N THR A 150 6.63 10.33 -6.15
CA THR A 150 6.59 10.31 -7.62
C THR A 150 5.30 9.69 -8.15
N LEU A 151 5.17 8.36 -8.06
CA LEU A 151 4.05 7.62 -8.63
C LEU A 151 2.72 7.98 -7.96
N PHE A 152 2.70 8.02 -6.62
CA PHE A 152 1.47 8.28 -5.87
C PHE A 152 1.05 9.77 -5.85
N SER A 153 1.88 10.67 -6.37
CA SER A 153 1.49 12.06 -6.61
C SER A 153 0.33 12.18 -7.60
N ALA A 154 0.14 11.20 -8.50
CA ALA A 154 -1.03 11.11 -9.39
C ALA A 154 -2.37 10.94 -8.64
N GLY A 155 -2.34 10.45 -7.40
CA GLY A 155 -3.48 10.41 -6.49
C GLY A 155 -3.45 11.52 -5.43
N LEU A 156 -2.56 12.51 -5.58
CA LEU A 156 -2.25 13.54 -4.59
C LEU A 156 -1.79 13.00 -3.23
N PHE A 157 -0.96 11.94 -3.22
CA PHE A 157 -0.23 11.59 -2.01
C PHE A 157 0.88 12.62 -1.76
N TYR A 158 0.67 13.48 -0.76
CA TYR A 158 1.69 14.36 -0.21
C TYR A 158 1.61 14.23 1.30
N LYS A 159 2.68 13.74 1.93
CA LYS A 159 2.69 13.59 3.39
C LYS A 159 2.43 14.93 4.07
N ASP A 160 1.59 14.90 5.09
CA ASP A 160 1.37 16.04 5.98
C ASP A 160 2.61 16.28 6.84
N THR A 161 2.81 17.51 7.28
CA THR A 161 3.99 17.87 8.07
C THR A 161 3.89 17.30 9.48
N ALA A 162 4.89 16.54 9.90
CA ALA A 162 4.99 16.03 11.27
C ALA A 162 4.89 17.17 12.30
N GLY A 163 4.13 16.96 13.37
CA GLY A 163 3.86 17.98 14.40
C GLY A 163 2.80 19.01 14.01
N HIS A 164 2.47 19.12 12.73
CA HIS A 164 1.50 20.08 12.20
C HIS A 164 0.34 19.42 11.44
N MET A 165 0.20 18.10 11.49
CA MET A 165 -0.80 17.36 10.69
C MET A 165 -2.24 17.82 10.93
N ASP A 166 -2.58 18.21 12.16
CA ASP A 166 -3.89 18.75 12.54
C ASP A 166 -4.03 20.27 12.31
N THR A 167 -3.07 20.92 11.65
CA THR A 167 -3.23 22.32 11.21
C THR A 167 -4.18 22.34 10.02
N PRO A 168 -5.42 22.84 10.15
CA PRO A 168 -6.42 22.67 9.11
C PRO A 168 -6.42 23.82 8.09
N ASP A 169 -5.64 24.86 8.34
CA ASP A 169 -5.37 25.96 7.40
C ASP A 169 -4.34 25.51 6.35
N PRO A 170 -4.69 25.48 5.04
CA PRO A 170 -3.71 25.23 3.98
C PRO A 170 -2.56 26.23 3.93
N ALA A 171 -2.70 27.44 4.46
CA ALA A 171 -1.62 28.43 4.58
C ALA A 171 -0.78 28.26 5.87
N GLY A 172 -1.15 27.32 6.74
CA GLY A 172 -0.47 27.02 8.00
C GLY A 172 0.75 26.10 7.85
N GLY A 173 1.13 25.46 8.96
CA GLY A 173 2.34 24.61 9.05
C GLY A 173 2.26 23.25 8.35
N ASN A 174 1.08 22.84 7.85
CA ASN A 174 0.92 21.57 7.14
C ASN A 174 1.19 21.71 5.64
N HIS A 175 2.45 21.55 5.23
CA HIS A 175 2.89 21.68 3.84
C HIS A 175 2.29 20.62 2.90
N GLY A 176 1.92 19.45 3.42
CA GLY A 176 1.20 18.44 2.65
C GLY A 176 -0.19 18.94 2.23
N LEU A 177 -0.92 19.51 3.19
CA LEU A 177 -2.22 20.14 2.95
C LEU A 177 -2.10 21.34 2.00
N THR A 178 -1.09 22.21 2.20
CA THR A 178 -0.80 23.34 1.31
C THR A 178 -0.68 22.88 -0.15
N LYS A 179 0.12 21.84 -0.40
CA LYS A 179 0.31 21.30 -1.75
C LYS A 179 -0.99 20.77 -2.35
N ARG A 180 -1.81 20.05 -1.57
CA ARG A 180 -3.07 19.48 -2.06
C ARG A 180 -4.11 20.56 -2.34
N ALA A 181 -4.22 21.58 -1.50
CA ALA A 181 -5.14 22.70 -1.68
C ALA A 181 -4.87 23.48 -2.98
N ALA A 182 -3.60 23.62 -3.37
CA ALA A 182 -3.22 24.32 -4.60
C ALA A 182 -3.84 23.72 -5.87
N PHE A 183 -4.12 22.42 -5.91
CA PHE A 183 -4.73 21.75 -7.08
C PHE A 183 -6.23 22.05 -7.24
N THR A 184 -6.90 22.48 -6.18
CA THR A 184 -8.35 22.75 -6.16
C THR A 184 -8.67 24.21 -5.84
N ASN A 185 -7.65 25.08 -5.77
CA ASN A 185 -7.81 26.51 -5.51
C ASN A 185 -8.77 27.13 -6.54
N GLY A 186 -9.66 28.03 -6.11
CA GLY A 186 -10.64 28.65 -7.01
C GLY A 186 -11.59 27.64 -7.68
N SER A 187 -11.88 26.51 -7.03
CA SER A 187 -12.68 25.40 -7.57
C SER A 187 -12.13 24.75 -8.84
N ASN A 188 -10.81 24.84 -9.05
CA ASN A 188 -10.14 24.14 -10.13
C ASN A 188 -10.40 22.63 -10.09
N VAL A 189 -10.65 22.06 -11.27
CA VAL A 189 -10.91 20.63 -11.41
C VAL A 189 -9.60 19.86 -11.43
N VAL A 190 -9.34 19.08 -10.40
CA VAL A 190 -8.18 18.20 -10.33
C VAL A 190 -8.49 16.84 -10.95
N GLN A 191 -7.53 16.27 -11.66
CA GLN A 191 -7.59 14.89 -12.18
C GLN A 191 -6.70 13.99 -11.33
N LEU A 192 -7.23 12.83 -10.94
CA LEU A 192 -6.53 11.86 -10.11
C LEU A 192 -6.53 10.49 -10.78
N LEU A 193 -5.43 9.75 -10.62
CA LEU A 193 -5.30 8.37 -11.09
C LEU A 193 -4.65 7.52 -9.99
N THR A 194 -5.32 6.45 -9.56
CA THR A 194 -4.85 5.57 -8.48
C THR A 194 -5.18 4.10 -8.76
N PRO A 195 -4.42 3.14 -8.22
CA PRO A 195 -4.86 1.75 -8.19
C PRO A 195 -6.10 1.58 -7.30
N VAL A 196 -6.86 0.52 -7.52
CA VAL A 196 -7.98 0.16 -6.63
C VAL A 196 -7.41 -0.60 -5.42
N HIS A 197 -7.54 -0.04 -4.22
CA HIS A 197 -7.01 -0.64 -2.99
C HIS A 197 -7.92 -1.76 -2.45
N SER A 198 -7.76 -2.97 -2.97
CA SER A 198 -8.42 -4.19 -2.47
C SER A 198 -7.55 -5.41 -2.76
N ASP A 199 -7.63 -6.45 -1.93
CA ASP A 199 -6.67 -7.58 -1.90
C ASP A 199 -6.40 -8.19 -3.29
N ILE A 200 -7.45 -8.41 -4.08
CA ILE A 200 -7.34 -9.04 -5.40
C ILE A 200 -6.64 -8.15 -6.45
N PHE A 201 -6.63 -6.82 -6.26
CA PHE A 201 -5.96 -5.88 -7.15
C PHE A 201 -4.44 -5.84 -6.90
N PHE A 202 -3.93 -6.55 -5.89
CA PHE A 202 -2.49 -6.75 -5.70
C PHE A 202 -2.01 -8.13 -6.18
N GLN A 203 -2.90 -8.94 -6.74
CA GLN A 203 -2.57 -10.21 -7.38
C GLN A 203 -2.03 -9.99 -8.79
N GLU A 204 -0.78 -10.40 -9.04
CA GLU A 204 -0.11 -10.26 -10.34
C GLU A 204 -0.61 -11.25 -11.42
N LYS A 205 -1.24 -12.36 -11.03
CA LYS A 205 -1.79 -13.33 -11.99
C LYS A 205 -3.04 -12.79 -12.68
N LEU A 206 -3.12 -13.02 -13.99
CA LEU A 206 -4.29 -12.69 -14.80
C LEU A 206 -5.53 -13.45 -14.30
N MET A 207 -6.61 -12.72 -14.04
CA MET A 207 -7.92 -13.29 -13.75
C MET A 207 -8.46 -13.96 -15.00
N LEU A 208 -8.91 -15.22 -14.87
CA LEU A 208 -9.49 -15.98 -15.97
C LEU A 208 -10.69 -15.23 -16.55
N ASN A 209 -10.88 -15.39 -17.87
CA ASN A 209 -12.12 -14.96 -18.52
C ASN A 209 -13.35 -15.66 -17.93
N GLY A 210 -14.54 -15.09 -18.12
CA GLY A 210 -15.81 -15.63 -17.63
C GLY A 210 -16.07 -15.38 -16.14
N VAL A 211 -15.26 -14.53 -15.48
CA VAL A 211 -15.52 -14.05 -14.12
C VAL A 211 -15.94 -12.58 -14.20
N ASP A 212 -17.18 -12.29 -13.83
CA ASP A 212 -17.67 -10.92 -13.72
C ASP A 212 -17.04 -10.23 -12.50
N ILE A 213 -16.69 -8.96 -12.62
CA ILE A 213 -16.15 -8.17 -11.50
C ILE A 213 -17.07 -6.98 -11.26
N LYS A 214 -17.59 -6.86 -10.05
CA LYS A 214 -18.37 -5.69 -9.60
C LYS A 214 -17.57 -4.95 -8.53
N ILE A 215 -17.41 -3.63 -8.72
CA ILE A 215 -16.81 -2.75 -7.72
C ILE A 215 -17.85 -1.72 -7.31
N ARG A 216 -18.11 -1.60 -6.00
CA ARG A 216 -18.99 -0.57 -5.42
C ARG A 216 -18.19 0.27 -4.44
N MET A 217 -18.11 1.58 -4.68
CA MET A 217 -17.38 2.52 -3.85
C MET A 217 -18.35 3.48 -3.16
N THR A 218 -18.40 3.43 -1.84
CA THR A 218 -19.23 4.33 -1.01
C THR A 218 -18.42 5.58 -0.70
N ARG A 219 -18.99 6.75 -0.98
CA ARG A 219 -18.33 8.05 -0.72
C ARG A 219 -18.17 8.27 0.79
N GLY A 220 -17.07 8.92 1.16
CA GLY A 220 -16.87 9.50 2.48
C GLY A 220 -17.65 10.82 2.60
N LYS A 221 -17.82 11.28 3.83
CA LYS A 221 -18.46 12.57 4.09
C LYS A 221 -17.51 13.72 3.75
N ASP A 222 -18.06 14.88 3.40
CA ASP A 222 -17.25 16.06 3.07
C ASP A 222 -16.33 16.46 4.23
N GLU A 223 -16.87 16.44 5.46
CA GLU A 223 -16.10 16.72 6.69
C GLU A 223 -15.01 15.69 6.99
N PHE A 224 -15.03 14.52 6.37
CA PHE A 224 -13.90 13.58 6.43
C PHE A 224 -12.89 13.87 5.32
N CYS A 225 -13.35 14.23 4.12
CA CYS A 225 -12.52 14.38 2.93
C CYS A 225 -11.79 15.73 2.82
N LEU A 226 -12.22 16.72 3.60
CA LEU A 226 -11.75 18.10 3.52
C LEU A 226 -11.26 18.60 4.88
N MET A 227 -10.20 19.40 4.85
CA MET A 227 -9.71 20.17 6.00
C MET A 227 -9.82 21.66 5.71
N ARG A 228 -10.24 22.45 6.69
CA ARG A 228 -10.44 23.91 6.55
C ARG A 228 -10.27 24.65 7.87
N SER A 229 -9.92 25.95 7.84
CA SER A 229 -9.75 26.76 9.05
C SER A 229 -10.84 27.82 9.30
N ASP A 230 -11.80 27.98 8.40
CA ASP A 230 -12.92 28.92 8.55
C ASP A 230 -14.15 28.26 9.20
N ASN A 231 -15.38 28.70 8.89
CA ASN A 231 -16.64 28.06 9.31
C ASN A 231 -17.56 27.65 8.14
N VAL A 232 -17.02 27.50 6.92
CA VAL A 232 -17.79 27.17 5.70
C VAL A 232 -17.87 25.66 5.48
N ALA A 233 -19.08 25.09 5.35
CA ALA A 233 -19.28 23.66 5.09
C ALA A 233 -19.05 23.28 3.62
N TYR A 234 -17.80 23.41 3.15
CA TYR A 234 -17.39 23.11 1.78
C TYR A 234 -17.81 21.72 1.31
N LYS A 235 -18.02 21.56 0.00
CA LYS A 235 -18.47 20.31 -0.62
C LYS A 235 -17.44 19.75 -1.58
N LEU A 236 -17.18 18.45 -1.49
CA LEU A 236 -16.34 17.73 -2.45
C LEU A 236 -17.23 17.10 -3.53
N ASN A 237 -17.06 17.54 -4.78
CA ASN A 237 -17.83 17.04 -5.91
C ASN A 237 -16.98 16.15 -6.80
N ILE A 238 -17.49 14.96 -7.10
CA ILE A 238 -16.95 14.08 -8.14
C ILE A 238 -17.66 14.43 -9.46
N LEU A 239 -16.92 14.96 -10.43
CA LEU A 239 -17.47 15.35 -11.73
C LEU A 239 -17.43 14.21 -12.75
N THR A 240 -16.41 13.36 -12.66
CA THR A 240 -16.22 12.24 -13.58
C THR A 240 -15.47 11.16 -12.84
N ALA A 241 -15.82 9.90 -13.13
CA ALA A 241 -15.09 8.75 -12.67
C ALA A 241 -15.07 7.69 -13.78
N SER A 242 -13.94 7.02 -13.94
CA SER A 242 -13.77 5.93 -14.91
C SER A 242 -12.78 4.91 -14.36
N LEU A 243 -12.98 3.63 -14.68
CA LEU A 243 -11.97 2.60 -14.45
C LEU A 243 -11.23 2.28 -15.75
N PHE A 244 -9.91 2.34 -15.73
CA PHE A 244 -9.05 1.83 -16.79
C PHE A 244 -8.66 0.40 -16.46
N VAL A 245 -9.20 -0.56 -17.22
CA VAL A 245 -9.02 -1.99 -16.99
C VAL A 245 -8.15 -2.57 -18.09
N LYS A 246 -7.09 -3.27 -17.72
CA LYS A 246 -6.20 -3.94 -18.67
C LYS A 246 -6.74 -5.33 -19.03
N LYS A 247 -7.14 -5.48 -20.29
CA LYS A 247 -7.54 -6.75 -20.93
C LYS A 247 -6.34 -7.36 -21.65
N VAL A 248 -6.18 -8.68 -21.52
CA VAL A 248 -5.05 -9.44 -22.04
C VAL A 248 -5.56 -10.58 -22.92
N SER A 249 -5.26 -10.52 -24.22
CA SER A 249 -5.56 -11.60 -25.15
C SER A 249 -4.49 -12.67 -25.04
N VAL A 250 -4.89 -13.83 -24.54
CA VAL A 250 -4.03 -14.99 -24.32
C VAL A 250 -4.15 -15.96 -25.49
N SER A 251 -3.03 -16.51 -25.94
CA SER A 251 -2.99 -17.43 -27.09
C SER A 251 -3.99 -18.59 -26.95
N PRO A 252 -4.64 -19.03 -28.05
CA PRO A 252 -5.63 -20.11 -28.00
C PRO A 252 -5.09 -21.41 -27.36
N ALA A 253 -3.83 -21.75 -27.60
CA ALA A 253 -3.19 -22.94 -27.02
C ALA A 253 -3.13 -22.88 -25.49
N VAL A 254 -2.80 -21.73 -24.90
CA VAL A 254 -2.78 -21.54 -23.45
C VAL A 254 -4.19 -21.58 -22.87
N ARG A 255 -5.17 -20.95 -23.54
CA ARG A 255 -6.57 -20.99 -23.11
C ARG A 255 -7.12 -22.42 -23.11
N LEU A 256 -6.83 -23.21 -24.14
CA LEU A 256 -7.20 -24.62 -24.21
C LEU A 256 -6.52 -25.43 -23.09
N GLY A 257 -5.24 -25.17 -22.83
CA GLY A 257 -4.50 -25.78 -21.73
C GLY A 257 -5.12 -25.48 -20.36
N HIS A 258 -5.50 -24.21 -20.11
CA HIS A 258 -6.22 -23.84 -18.88
C HIS A 258 -7.60 -24.50 -18.79
N ALA A 259 -8.37 -24.54 -19.89
CA ALA A 259 -9.68 -25.20 -19.91
C ALA A 259 -9.57 -26.69 -19.56
N GLN A 260 -8.57 -27.38 -20.11
CA GLN A 260 -8.30 -28.79 -19.79
C GLN A 260 -7.85 -28.98 -18.33
N ALA A 261 -6.95 -28.13 -17.83
CA ALA A 261 -6.49 -28.20 -16.44
C ALA A 261 -7.62 -27.94 -15.44
N LEU A 262 -8.57 -27.06 -15.78
CA LEU A 262 -9.71 -26.74 -14.93
C LEU A 262 -10.67 -27.93 -14.73
N LEU A 263 -10.62 -28.95 -15.60
CA LEU A 263 -11.41 -30.18 -15.41
C LEU A 263 -10.93 -31.02 -14.22
N SER A 264 -9.66 -30.86 -13.80
CA SER A 264 -9.06 -31.64 -12.71
C SER A 264 -8.70 -30.81 -11.47
N THR A 265 -8.45 -29.51 -11.61
CA THR A 265 -8.09 -28.61 -10.50
C THR A 265 -8.68 -27.22 -10.67
N THR A 266 -8.78 -26.45 -9.60
CA THR A 266 -9.12 -25.02 -9.63
C THR A 266 -7.91 -24.17 -10.02
N ALA A 267 -8.16 -22.97 -10.56
CA ALA A 267 -7.13 -21.94 -10.72
C ALA A 267 -6.92 -21.21 -9.38
N LYS A 268 -5.66 -21.10 -8.94
CA LYS A 268 -5.31 -20.57 -7.60
C LYS A 268 -4.60 -19.22 -7.68
N TYR A 269 -5.15 -18.27 -6.93
CA TYR A 269 -4.70 -16.88 -6.81
C TYR A 269 -4.26 -16.58 -5.37
N PRO A 270 -2.97 -16.79 -5.04
CA PRO A 270 -2.43 -16.49 -3.71
C PRO A 270 -2.32 -14.99 -3.48
N MET A 271 -2.94 -14.46 -2.42
CA MET A 271 -3.00 -13.04 -2.13
C MET A 271 -2.90 -12.77 -0.63
N ASP A 272 -2.48 -11.56 -0.30
CA ASP A 272 -2.53 -11.05 1.05
C ASP A 272 -3.92 -10.50 1.33
N ARG A 273 -4.64 -11.13 2.25
CA ARG A 273 -5.93 -10.64 2.71
C ARG A 273 -5.73 -9.66 3.85
N VAL A 274 -6.26 -8.45 3.69
CA VAL A 274 -6.19 -7.42 4.72
C VAL A 274 -7.54 -7.29 5.43
N CYS A 275 -7.50 -7.34 6.76
CA CYS A 275 -8.66 -7.14 7.62
C CYS A 275 -8.39 -5.98 8.58
N LEU A 276 -9.26 -4.97 8.56
CA LEU A 276 -9.23 -3.88 9.53
C LEU A 276 -10.29 -4.07 10.61
N LYS A 277 -9.90 -3.88 11.86
CA LYS A 277 -10.80 -3.77 13.02
C LYS A 277 -10.56 -2.45 13.72
N ILE A 278 -11.60 -1.95 14.38
CA ILE A 278 -11.55 -0.72 15.16
C ILE A 278 -12.01 -1.02 16.57
N PHE A 279 -11.28 -0.49 17.54
CA PHE A 279 -11.67 -0.52 18.95
C PHE A 279 -11.73 0.91 19.47
N SER A 280 -12.90 1.32 19.96
CA SER A 280 -13.06 2.62 20.62
C SER A 280 -12.54 2.52 22.05
N ILE A 281 -11.61 3.41 22.41
CA ILE A 281 -11.05 3.50 23.76
C ILE A 281 -11.55 4.81 24.38
N PRO A 282 -12.34 4.76 25.47
CA PRO A 282 -12.99 5.94 26.01
C PRO A 282 -11.99 6.89 26.69
N VAL A 283 -12.37 8.17 26.73
CA VAL A 283 -11.72 9.21 27.54
C VAL A 283 -11.49 8.73 28.98
N GLY A 284 -10.37 9.14 29.59
CA GLY A 284 -9.99 8.76 30.96
C GLY A 284 -9.37 7.37 31.09
N SER A 285 -9.37 6.54 30.04
CA SER A 285 -8.72 5.23 30.07
C SER A 285 -7.21 5.35 30.22
N ARG A 286 -6.62 4.53 31.10
CA ARG A 286 -5.18 4.31 31.19
C ARG A 286 -4.75 2.95 30.67
N VAL A 287 -5.65 1.98 30.63
CA VAL A 287 -5.38 0.60 30.18
C VAL A 287 -6.47 0.19 29.21
N SER A 288 -6.08 -0.40 28.08
CA SER A 288 -6.97 -1.00 27.10
C SER A 288 -6.50 -2.41 26.82
N THR A 289 -7.37 -3.39 27.07
CA THR A 289 -7.13 -4.79 26.74
C THR A 289 -8.19 -5.22 25.74
N GLN A 290 -7.74 -5.81 24.63
CA GLN A 290 -8.60 -6.31 23.58
C GLN A 290 -8.31 -7.81 23.40
N GLU A 291 -9.27 -8.65 23.76
CA GLU A 291 -9.14 -10.10 23.65
C GLU A 291 -9.74 -10.60 22.34
N ASN A 292 -9.35 -11.80 21.90
CA ASN A 292 -9.90 -12.45 20.72
C ASN A 292 -9.88 -11.54 19.48
N LEU A 293 -8.76 -10.86 19.23
CA LEU A 293 -8.63 -9.91 18.10
C LEU A 293 -9.03 -10.55 16.77
N PHE A 294 -8.74 -11.84 16.60
CA PHE A 294 -9.24 -12.68 15.51
C PHE A 294 -9.68 -14.04 16.07
N LEU A 295 -10.69 -14.62 15.43
CA LEU A 295 -11.17 -15.96 15.74
C LEU A 295 -10.67 -16.89 14.63
N GLY A 296 -9.99 -17.98 15.00
CA GLY A 296 -9.44 -18.95 14.06
C GLY A 296 -8.01 -18.60 13.65
N THR A 297 -7.80 -18.33 12.36
CA THR A 297 -6.48 -18.12 11.76
C THR A 297 -5.75 -16.91 12.33
N LEU A 298 -4.44 -17.07 12.58
CA LEU A 298 -3.54 -16.01 12.98
C LEU A 298 -3.06 -15.20 11.76
N PRO A 299 -3.03 -13.85 11.84
CA PRO A 299 -2.42 -13.02 10.81
C PRO A 299 -0.90 -13.20 10.75
N LYS A 300 -0.32 -12.93 9.58
CA LYS A 300 1.13 -12.87 9.40
C LYS A 300 1.74 -11.60 10.01
N SER A 301 0.99 -10.51 9.99
CA SER A 301 1.41 -9.24 10.58
C SER A 301 0.23 -8.43 11.07
N ILE A 302 0.49 -7.59 12.07
CA ILE A 302 -0.48 -6.65 12.64
C ILE A 302 0.16 -5.27 12.68
N VAL A 303 -0.55 -4.27 12.19
CA VAL A 303 -0.23 -2.85 12.31
C VAL A 303 -1.28 -2.17 13.17
N LEU A 304 -0.82 -1.42 14.16
CA LEU A 304 -1.66 -0.64 15.08
C LEU A 304 -1.41 0.85 14.86
N ALA A 305 -2.49 1.61 14.77
CA ALA A 305 -2.46 3.07 14.72
C ALA A 305 -3.63 3.62 15.54
N MET A 306 -3.49 4.83 16.07
CA MET A 306 -4.54 5.45 16.89
C MET A 306 -4.86 6.84 16.35
N VAL A 307 -6.14 7.18 16.32
CA VAL A 307 -6.65 8.48 15.86
C VAL A 307 -7.76 8.98 16.78
N ASP A 308 -8.01 10.29 16.76
CA ASP A 308 -9.11 10.87 17.53
C ASP A 308 -10.44 10.36 16.95
N ASN A 309 -11.43 10.12 17.82
CA ASN A 309 -12.72 9.57 17.38
C ASN A 309 -13.46 10.50 16.39
N ASP A 310 -13.38 11.81 16.59
CA ASP A 310 -13.96 12.81 15.69
C ASP A 310 -13.25 12.88 14.33
N ALA A 311 -11.92 12.77 14.30
CA ALA A 311 -11.16 12.65 13.04
C ALA A 311 -11.59 11.40 12.25
N PHE A 312 -11.87 10.29 12.96
CA PHE A 312 -12.37 9.06 12.34
C PHE A 312 -13.80 9.17 11.80
N VAL A 313 -14.71 9.82 12.55
CA VAL A 313 -16.11 10.01 12.13
C VAL A 313 -16.22 11.02 10.98
N GLY A 314 -15.30 11.98 10.93
CA GLY A 314 -15.26 13.10 9.99
C GLY A 314 -15.31 14.43 10.74
N SER A 315 -14.31 15.28 10.52
CA SER A 315 -14.20 16.61 11.09
C SER A 315 -13.33 17.48 10.20
N TYR A 316 -13.85 18.65 9.79
CA TYR A 316 -13.12 19.64 9.02
C TYR A 316 -11.85 20.14 9.70
N ASP A 317 -11.83 20.12 11.04
CA ASP A 317 -10.74 20.71 11.83
C ASP A 317 -9.62 19.71 12.14
N LYS A 318 -9.75 18.46 11.69
CA LYS A 318 -8.84 17.37 12.06
C LYS A 318 -8.39 16.54 10.88
N ASN A 319 -7.16 16.06 10.96
CA ASN A 319 -6.64 15.16 9.95
C ASN A 319 -7.00 13.71 10.30
N PRO A 320 -7.73 12.98 9.44
CA PRO A 320 -8.08 11.59 9.72
C PRO A 320 -6.85 10.68 9.79
N PHE A 321 -5.71 11.10 9.23
CA PHE A 321 -4.46 10.33 9.15
C PHE A 321 -3.38 10.80 10.12
N ALA A 322 -3.69 11.72 11.05
CA ALA A 322 -2.81 12.06 12.16
C ALA A 322 -2.76 10.90 13.17
N PHE A 323 -1.84 9.96 12.97
CA PHE A 323 -1.61 8.83 13.86
C PHE A 323 -0.81 9.26 15.09
N LYS A 324 -1.53 9.50 16.20
CA LYS A 324 -0.95 10.03 17.43
C LYS A 324 -0.51 8.90 18.36
N ASN A 325 0.49 9.20 19.18
CA ASN A 325 1.02 8.26 20.16
C ASN A 325 0.21 8.16 21.46
N TYR A 326 -0.54 9.22 21.82
CA TYR A 326 -1.33 9.34 23.06
C TYR A 326 -0.57 9.04 24.36
N ASP A 327 0.75 9.29 24.38
CA ASP A 327 1.61 8.99 25.52
C ASP A 327 1.50 7.52 25.99
N LEU A 328 1.44 6.61 25.02
CA LEU A 328 1.51 5.17 25.22
C LEU A 328 2.82 4.81 25.96
N GLU A 329 2.72 4.08 27.06
CA GLU A 329 3.90 3.67 27.86
C GLU A 329 4.14 2.16 27.82
N PHE A 330 3.15 1.39 27.36
CA PHE A 330 3.24 -0.06 27.25
C PHE A 330 2.42 -0.56 26.07
N LEU A 331 3.02 -1.42 25.26
CA LEU A 331 2.32 -2.11 24.18
C LEU A 331 2.89 -3.52 23.99
N ALA A 332 2.00 -4.50 24.02
CA ALA A 332 2.33 -5.90 23.74
C ALA A 332 1.13 -6.63 23.13
N ILE A 333 1.45 -7.62 22.29
CA ILE A 333 0.49 -8.58 21.78
C ILE A 333 0.80 -9.94 22.41
N TYR A 334 -0.22 -10.69 22.80
CA TYR A 334 -0.11 -12.04 23.32
C TYR A 334 -0.71 -13.00 22.30
N VAL A 335 0.08 -13.95 21.81
CA VAL A 335 -0.37 -15.03 20.92
C VAL A 335 -0.36 -16.31 21.74
N ASP A 336 -1.53 -16.91 21.97
CA ASP A 336 -1.71 -18.11 22.82
C ASP A 336 -1.04 -17.98 24.20
N GLY A 337 -1.10 -16.78 24.78
CA GLY A 337 -0.49 -16.46 26.08
C GLY A 337 1.00 -16.10 26.02
N GLN A 338 1.68 -16.31 24.90
CA GLN A 338 3.07 -15.89 24.70
C GLN A 338 3.13 -14.41 24.29
N GLN A 339 3.96 -13.63 24.97
CA GLN A 339 4.11 -12.20 24.69
C GLN A 339 5.03 -11.91 23.50
N HIS A 340 4.59 -11.00 22.63
CA HIS A 340 5.28 -10.47 21.47
C HIS A 340 5.27 -8.93 21.45
N PRO A 341 6.43 -8.28 21.40
CA PRO A 341 7.79 -8.83 21.59
C PRO A 341 8.02 -9.37 23.01
N ALA A 342 9.06 -10.21 23.17
CA ALA A 342 9.42 -10.82 24.46
C ALA A 342 9.65 -9.77 25.57
N LYS A 343 10.29 -8.65 25.23
CA LYS A 343 10.28 -7.43 26.05
C LYS A 343 9.26 -6.47 25.46
N PRO A 344 8.22 -6.06 26.21
CA PRO A 344 7.15 -5.23 25.67
C PRO A 344 7.71 -3.90 25.17
N LEU A 345 6.98 -3.27 24.25
CA LEU A 345 7.28 -1.92 23.81
C LEU A 345 6.92 -0.96 24.95
N GLN A 346 7.83 -0.04 25.23
CA GLN A 346 7.73 0.90 26.36
C GLN A 346 8.29 2.25 25.91
N PRO A 347 7.62 2.90 24.93
CA PRO A 347 8.11 4.16 24.40
C PRO A 347 8.03 5.28 25.44
N GLU A 348 8.90 6.28 25.25
CA GLU A 348 8.84 7.54 25.96
C GLU A 348 9.03 8.67 24.97
N TYR A 349 7.99 9.50 24.79
CA TYR A 349 7.94 10.52 23.76
C TYR A 349 8.55 11.84 24.21
N GLU A 350 8.34 12.25 25.47
CA GLU A 350 8.84 13.53 26.01
C GLU A 350 10.36 13.65 25.89
N ASN A 351 11.09 12.57 26.14
CA ASN A 351 12.56 12.52 26.06
C ASN A 351 13.07 11.93 24.73
N GLY A 352 12.22 11.74 23.72
CA GLY A 352 12.60 11.22 22.40
C GLY A 352 13.15 9.78 22.38
N SER A 353 12.81 8.97 23.39
CA SER A 353 13.37 7.63 23.64
C SER A 353 12.59 6.46 23.03
N ALA A 354 11.62 6.72 22.13
CA ALA A 354 10.88 5.68 21.39
C ALA A 354 11.65 5.07 20.19
N VAL A 355 13.00 5.07 20.23
CA VAL A 355 13.85 4.62 19.11
C VAL A 355 13.70 3.14 18.84
N ARG A 356 13.55 2.34 19.90
CA ARG A 356 13.37 0.89 19.77
C ARG A 356 12.05 0.59 19.08
N GLU A 357 10.99 1.31 19.42
CA GLU A 357 9.66 1.18 18.85
C GLU A 357 9.64 1.61 17.37
N PHE A 358 10.31 2.71 17.04
CA PHE A 358 10.56 3.10 15.64
C PHE A 358 11.34 2.01 14.88
N TYR A 359 12.44 1.51 15.45
CA TYR A 359 13.25 0.50 14.77
C TYR A 359 12.52 -0.85 14.64
N GLN A 360 11.63 -1.17 15.58
CA GLN A 360 10.74 -2.33 15.51
C GLN A 360 9.85 -2.28 14.26
N LEU A 361 9.38 -1.11 13.83
CA LEU A 361 8.65 -0.94 12.56
C LEU A 361 9.51 -1.36 11.35
N ALA A 362 10.81 -1.01 11.35
CA ALA A 362 11.74 -1.42 10.31
C ALA A 362 12.00 -2.95 10.30
N LEU A 363 12.11 -3.55 11.50
CA LEU A 363 12.26 -5.00 11.66
C LEU A 363 11.01 -5.73 11.16
N ALA A 364 9.83 -5.36 11.66
CA ALA A 364 8.58 -6.04 11.38
C ALA A 364 8.13 -5.89 9.92
N SER A 365 8.49 -4.78 9.26
CA SER A 365 8.25 -4.60 7.83
C SER A 365 9.27 -5.32 6.93
N GLY A 366 10.21 -6.08 7.50
CA GLY A 366 11.18 -6.87 6.76
C GLY A 366 12.24 -6.05 6.02
N ARG A 367 12.43 -4.77 6.41
CA ARG A 367 13.39 -3.82 5.79
C ARG A 367 14.76 -3.80 6.48
N HIS A 368 14.92 -4.53 7.58
CA HIS A 368 16.17 -4.59 8.33
C HIS A 368 17.37 -4.94 7.44
N LEU A 369 18.37 -4.06 7.39
CA LEU A 369 19.60 -4.21 6.61
C LEU A 369 19.40 -4.48 5.10
N LYS A 370 18.20 -4.17 4.58
CA LYS A 370 17.91 -4.19 3.14
C LYS A 370 17.99 -2.77 2.59
N ASN A 371 18.40 -2.61 1.34
CA ASN A 371 18.37 -1.32 0.65
C ASN A 371 16.93 -0.98 0.21
N GLN A 372 16.02 -0.89 1.17
CA GLN A 372 14.60 -0.58 1.00
C GLN A 372 14.22 0.44 2.08
N SER A 373 13.91 1.67 1.68
CA SER A 373 13.58 2.73 2.63
C SER A 373 12.19 2.56 3.23
N LEU A 374 12.06 2.97 4.50
CA LEU A 374 10.76 3.25 5.12
C LEU A 374 10.22 4.59 4.62
N SER A 375 8.89 4.72 4.57
CA SER A 375 8.24 5.99 4.29
C SER A 375 8.25 6.94 5.50
N ILE A 376 8.34 6.40 6.71
CA ILE A 376 8.30 7.11 7.99
C ILE A 376 9.71 7.16 8.57
N ASP A 377 10.20 8.35 8.87
CA ASP A 377 11.43 8.55 9.64
C ASP A 377 11.17 8.66 11.16
N ARG A 378 12.25 8.84 11.93
CA ARG A 378 12.17 8.86 13.40
C ARG A 378 11.37 10.07 13.93
N GLU A 379 11.48 11.22 13.29
CA GLU A 379 10.78 12.43 13.73
C GLU A 379 9.30 12.32 13.41
N GLU A 380 8.98 11.89 12.19
CA GLU A 380 7.62 11.62 11.74
C GLU A 380 6.92 10.58 12.62
N PHE A 381 7.62 9.52 13.03
CA PHE A 381 7.10 8.52 13.96
C PHE A 381 6.68 9.11 15.31
N LEU A 382 7.42 10.10 15.82
CA LEU A 382 7.10 10.76 17.10
C LEU A 382 5.94 11.75 16.96
N PHE A 383 5.82 12.41 15.80
CA PHE A 383 4.96 13.57 15.62
C PHE A 383 3.89 13.37 14.52
N GLY A 384 3.14 12.26 14.57
CA GLY A 384 1.89 12.10 13.81
C GLY A 384 1.85 10.96 12.80
N TYR A 385 2.95 10.24 12.60
CA TYR A 385 2.98 8.97 11.88
C TYR A 385 3.30 7.79 12.82
N THR A 386 2.78 7.81 14.05
CA THR A 386 3.02 6.76 15.04
C THR A 386 2.24 5.49 14.69
N ILE A 387 2.92 4.50 14.09
CA ILE A 387 2.35 3.18 13.78
C ILE A 387 3.22 2.07 14.36
N TYR A 388 2.62 1.06 14.97
CA TYR A 388 3.33 -0.11 15.51
C TYR A 388 3.09 -1.30 14.61
N MET A 389 4.14 -2.01 14.23
CA MET A 389 4.02 -3.22 13.44
C MET A 389 4.61 -4.42 14.17
N PHE A 390 3.88 -5.52 14.14
CA PHE A 390 4.26 -6.81 14.68
C PHE A 390 4.30 -7.81 13.54
N ASN A 391 5.45 -8.46 13.35
CA ASN A 391 5.57 -9.61 12.45
C ASN A 391 5.36 -10.88 13.29
N LEU A 392 4.40 -11.71 12.87
CA LEU A 392 4.05 -12.97 13.51
C LEU A 392 4.50 -14.17 12.67
N THR A 393 5.16 -13.96 11.52
CA THR A 393 5.71 -15.06 10.72
C THR A 393 6.87 -15.75 11.46
N PRO A 394 6.94 -17.10 11.44
CA PRO A 394 7.99 -17.84 12.16
C PRO A 394 9.41 -17.52 11.71
N ASP A 395 9.58 -17.20 10.43
CA ASP A 395 10.85 -16.92 9.77
C ASP A 395 11.26 -15.44 9.83
N SER A 396 10.40 -14.58 10.38
CA SER A 396 10.54 -13.12 10.36
C SER A 396 10.64 -12.50 8.95
N GLU A 397 10.32 -13.24 7.88
CA GLU A 397 10.23 -12.71 6.52
C GLU A 397 8.78 -12.55 6.09
N CYS A 398 8.34 -11.30 5.89
CA CYS A 398 6.92 -11.00 5.67
C CYS A 398 6.41 -11.29 4.24
N SER A 399 7.28 -11.63 3.27
CA SER A 399 6.93 -11.52 1.83
C SER A 399 7.51 -12.56 0.87
N GLN A 400 8.27 -13.56 1.31
CA GLN A 400 8.95 -14.48 0.36
C GLN A 400 8.15 -15.75 0.06
N HIS A 401 7.27 -16.17 0.96
CA HIS A 401 6.47 -17.39 0.80
C HIS A 401 5.21 -17.33 1.67
N ILE A 402 4.26 -18.23 1.39
CA ILE A 402 3.07 -18.44 2.22
C ILE A 402 3.49 -19.26 3.44
N SER A 403 3.25 -18.73 4.63
CA SER A 403 3.49 -19.44 5.88
C SER A 403 2.40 -20.49 6.13
N LEU A 404 2.72 -21.50 6.94
CA LEU A 404 1.69 -22.43 7.42
C LEU A 404 0.64 -21.66 8.22
N ILE A 405 -0.60 -21.74 7.77
CA ILE A 405 -1.75 -21.16 8.45
C ILE A 405 -1.91 -21.85 9.82
N LYS A 406 -1.79 -21.06 10.89
CA LYS A 406 -2.00 -21.51 12.27
C LYS A 406 -3.27 -20.88 12.82
N SER A 407 -3.98 -21.61 13.66
CA SER A 407 -5.07 -21.07 14.47
C SER A 407 -4.58 -20.76 15.87
N GLY A 408 -5.11 -19.70 16.48
CA GLY A 408 -4.75 -19.31 17.84
C GLY A 408 -5.53 -18.10 18.31
N ASN A 409 -5.23 -17.66 19.53
CA ASN A 409 -5.81 -16.48 20.13
C ASN A 409 -4.83 -15.32 20.15
N ILE A 410 -5.31 -14.12 19.84
CA ILE A 410 -4.54 -12.90 19.99
C ILE A 410 -5.22 -11.96 20.98
N ARG A 411 -4.47 -11.54 22.00
CA ARG A 411 -4.84 -10.46 22.92
C ARG A 411 -3.88 -9.28 22.73
N LEU A 412 -4.41 -8.07 22.69
CA LEU A 412 -3.64 -6.84 22.68
C LEU A 412 -3.77 -6.15 24.04
N GLU A 413 -2.66 -5.63 24.55
CA GLU A 413 -2.64 -4.78 25.73
C GLU A 413 -1.88 -3.49 25.46
N ALA A 414 -2.56 -2.37 25.70
CA ALA A 414 -2.03 -1.02 25.60
C ALA A 414 -2.22 -0.29 26.93
N ARG A 415 -1.18 0.40 27.41
CA ARG A 415 -1.28 1.27 28.60
C ARG A 415 -0.75 2.67 28.27
N PHE A 416 -1.43 3.67 28.80
CA PHE A 416 -1.15 5.09 28.59
C PHE A 416 -0.68 5.70 29.91
N ARG A 417 0.40 6.49 29.85
CA ARG A 417 1.02 7.12 31.01
C ARG A 417 0.07 8.07 31.72
N GLN A 418 -0.74 8.78 30.92
CA GLN A 418 -1.82 9.64 31.39
C GLN A 418 -3.19 9.11 30.95
N PRO A 419 -4.27 9.43 31.69
CA PRO A 419 -5.62 9.17 31.24
C PRO A 419 -5.85 9.84 29.89
N LEU A 420 -6.43 9.12 28.92
CA LEU A 420 -6.69 9.69 27.60
C LEU A 420 -7.54 10.97 27.71
N PRO A 421 -7.15 12.07 27.06
CA PRO A 421 -7.86 13.35 27.17
C PRO A 421 -9.16 13.38 26.35
N ARG A 422 -9.36 12.40 25.47
CA ARG A 422 -10.53 12.24 24.59
C ARG A 422 -10.68 10.77 24.21
N THR A 423 -11.85 10.40 23.71
CA THR A 423 -12.08 9.09 23.12
C THR A 423 -11.28 8.95 21.82
N ILE A 424 -10.60 7.82 21.66
CA ILE A 424 -9.77 7.51 20.48
C ILE A 424 -10.24 6.22 19.83
N ASN A 425 -9.94 6.06 18.54
CA ASN A 425 -10.11 4.81 17.83
C ASN A 425 -8.75 4.16 17.60
N LEU A 426 -8.58 2.95 18.13
CA LEU A 426 -7.47 2.07 17.82
C LEU A 426 -7.81 1.30 16.54
N LEU A 427 -7.03 1.57 15.49
CA LEU A 427 -7.07 0.90 14.21
C LEU A 427 -6.13 -0.31 14.28
N LEU A 428 -6.68 -1.49 14.00
CA LEU A 428 -5.94 -2.73 13.88
C LEU A 428 -6.03 -3.18 12.43
N TYR A 429 -4.91 -3.10 11.71
CA TYR A 429 -4.74 -3.60 10.35
C TYR A 429 -4.00 -4.93 10.43
N ALA A 430 -4.62 -6.02 9.98
CA ALA A 430 -4.01 -7.34 10.00
C ALA A 430 -3.95 -7.93 8.59
N THR A 431 -2.83 -8.56 8.26
CA THR A 431 -2.64 -9.24 6.99
C THR A 431 -2.62 -10.75 7.20
N PHE A 432 -3.28 -11.49 6.31
CA PHE A 432 -3.38 -12.94 6.33
C PHE A 432 -2.94 -13.50 4.97
N ASP A 433 -2.30 -14.66 4.98
CA ASP A 433 -2.11 -15.43 3.74
C ASP A 433 -3.46 -16.03 3.32
N SER A 434 -3.86 -15.82 2.05
CA SER A 434 -5.12 -16.32 1.52
C SER A 434 -4.94 -16.83 0.10
N VAL A 435 -5.74 -17.82 -0.31
CA VAL A 435 -5.81 -18.28 -1.70
C VAL A 435 -7.24 -18.19 -2.19
N LEU A 436 -7.45 -17.42 -3.26
CA LEU A 436 -8.72 -17.44 -3.98
C LEU A 436 -8.66 -18.50 -5.07
N GLU A 437 -9.71 -19.31 -5.18
CA GLU A 437 -9.80 -20.36 -6.18
C GLU A 437 -10.95 -20.11 -7.15
N VAL A 438 -10.71 -20.36 -8.44
CA VAL A 438 -11.71 -20.27 -9.51
C VAL A 438 -11.91 -21.66 -10.12
N SER A 439 -13.13 -22.17 -10.06
CA SER A 439 -13.49 -23.47 -10.61
C SER A 439 -13.66 -23.47 -12.14
N ASN A 440 -13.83 -24.66 -12.74
CA ASN A 440 -14.16 -24.79 -14.17
C ASN A 440 -15.43 -24.02 -14.56
N ARG A 441 -16.43 -23.96 -13.67
CA ARG A 441 -17.68 -23.21 -13.84
C ARG A 441 -17.57 -21.73 -13.49
N ARG A 442 -16.34 -21.23 -13.25
CA ARG A 442 -16.08 -19.84 -12.83
C ARG A 442 -16.71 -19.44 -11.49
N GLN A 443 -17.09 -20.42 -10.69
CA GLN A 443 -17.49 -20.18 -9.30
C GLN A 443 -16.26 -19.83 -8.47
N ILE A 444 -16.41 -18.80 -7.64
CA ILE A 444 -15.38 -18.28 -6.76
C ILE A 444 -15.44 -19.01 -5.42
N LEU A 445 -14.39 -19.75 -5.14
CA LEU A 445 -14.18 -20.46 -3.90
C LEU A 445 -13.15 -19.68 -3.10
N VAL A 446 -13.55 -19.24 -1.91
CA VAL A 446 -12.65 -18.61 -0.97
C VAL A 446 -12.86 -19.25 0.39
N ASP A 447 -11.77 -19.61 1.04
CA ASP A 447 -11.81 -20.00 2.44
C ASP A 447 -11.71 -18.72 3.27
N TYR A 448 -12.85 -18.27 3.76
CA TYR A 448 -12.89 -17.25 4.79
C TYR A 448 -13.40 -17.93 6.05
N TYR A 449 -12.46 -18.12 7.00
CA TYR A 449 -12.60 -18.74 8.32
C TYR A 449 -12.52 -20.26 8.33
#